data_AF-A0A968MQK8-F1
#
_entry.id   AF-A0A968MQK8-F1
#
_cell.length_a   1.000
_cell.length_b   1.000
_cell.length_c   1.000
_cell.angle_alpha   90.00
_cell.angle_beta   90.00
_cell.angle_gamma   90.00
#
_symmetry.space_group_name_H-M   'P 1'
#
loop_
_entity.id
_entity.type
_entity.pdbx_description
1 polymer ?
#
loop_
_entity_poly.entity_id
_entity_poly.type
_entity_poly.pdbx_seq_one_letter_code
_entity_poly.pdbx_strand_id
1 'polypeptide(L)'
;MIRNFLKSYFRSLVRNKVTSFINIFGLSLGLASCFIIMLFVLNELRMDSFQQNRKNTYRVNFFEGERNTTSSNVSFLFGPAAKQEFPEIVDFARLIDLGKIKIKTGQRFY
;
A
#
# COMPACT_ATOMS: atom_id res chain seq x y z
N MET A 1 43.60 -16.64 -7.78
CA MET A 1 43.00 -17.78 -7.03
C MET A 1 41.47 -17.87 -7.20
N ILE A 2 40.68 -16.80 -6.96
CA ILE A 2 39.21 -16.80 -7.13
C ILE A 2 38.71 -17.28 -8.51
N ARG A 3 39.41 -16.95 -9.59
CA ARG A 3 39.11 -17.46 -10.95
C ARG A 3 39.12 -19.00 -11.04
N ASN A 4 40.03 -19.67 -10.34
CA ASN A 4 40.12 -21.14 -10.37
C ASN A 4 39.01 -21.78 -9.56
N PHE A 5 38.65 -21.20 -8.41
CA PHE A 5 37.52 -21.66 -7.60
C PHE A 5 36.19 -21.51 -8.35
N LEU A 6 35.93 -20.34 -8.97
CA LEU A 6 34.75 -20.11 -9.81
C LEU A 6 34.67 -21.11 -10.97
N LYS A 7 35.79 -21.36 -11.66
CA LYS A 7 35.86 -22.31 -12.78
C LYS A 7 35.59 -23.75 -12.32
N SER A 8 36.09 -24.15 -11.15
CA SER A 8 35.82 -25.46 -10.55
C SER A 8 34.35 -25.63 -10.15
N TYR A 9 33.76 -24.61 -9.52
CA TYR A 9 32.36 -24.59 -9.13
C TYR A 9 31.41 -24.71 -10.32
N PHE A 10 31.65 -23.92 -11.37
CA PHE A 10 30.85 -23.99 -12.61
C PHE A 10 30.92 -25.36 -13.27
N ARG A 11 32.11 -25.98 -13.30
CA ARG A 11 32.26 -27.32 -13.87
C ARG A 11 31.53 -28.38 -13.06
N SER A 12 31.48 -28.22 -11.74
CA SER A 12 30.73 -29.10 -10.82
C SER A 12 29.21 -28.95 -10.99
N LEU A 13 28.73 -27.71 -11.12
CA LEU A 13 27.32 -27.40 -11.42
C LEU A 13 26.86 -28.01 -12.75
N VAL A 14 27.68 -27.90 -13.80
CA VAL A 14 27.37 -28.46 -15.13
C VAL A 14 27.46 -29.99 -15.16
N ARG A 15 28.27 -30.61 -14.28
CA ARG A 15 28.35 -32.07 -14.16
C ARG A 15 27.13 -32.66 -13.44
N ASN A 16 26.62 -31.96 -12.42
CA ASN A 16 25.47 -32.38 -11.62
C ASN A 16 24.21 -31.55 -11.96
N LYS A 17 23.77 -31.58 -13.23
CA LYS A 17 22.75 -30.66 -13.76
C LYS A 17 21.41 -30.73 -13.03
N VAL A 18 20.91 -31.94 -12.76
CA VAL A 18 19.56 -32.13 -12.19
C VAL A 18 19.49 -31.61 -10.75
N THR A 19 20.42 -32.03 -9.90
CA THR A 19 20.45 -31.62 -8.49
C THR A 19 20.76 -30.14 -8.34
N SER A 20 21.69 -29.60 -9.15
CA SER A 20 21.99 -28.18 -9.17
C SER A 20 20.79 -27.34 -9.63
N PHE A 21 20.05 -27.81 -10.64
CA PHE A 21 18.85 -27.13 -11.12
C PHE A 21 17.77 -27.06 -10.04
N ILE A 22 17.44 -28.18 -9.40
CA ILE A 22 16.42 -28.21 -8.34
C ILE A 22 16.81 -27.28 -7.18
N ASN A 23 18.08 -27.29 -6.78
CA ASN A 23 18.54 -26.49 -5.63
C ASN A 23 18.53 -24.99 -5.94
N ILE A 24 19.02 -24.58 -7.12
CA ILE A 24 19.02 -23.16 -7.53
C ILE A 24 17.60 -22.67 -7.80
N PHE A 25 16.76 -23.51 -8.40
CA PHE A 25 15.38 -23.16 -8.74
C PHE A 25 14.54 -23.01 -7.48
N GLY A 26 14.61 -23.96 -6.53
CA GLY A 26 13.91 -23.86 -5.26
C GLY A 26 14.32 -22.63 -4.44
N LEU A 27 15.62 -22.35 -4.38
CA LEU A 27 16.14 -21.16 -3.69
C LEU A 27 15.66 -19.87 -4.36
N SER A 28 15.72 -19.80 -5.71
CA SER A 28 15.25 -18.63 -6.47
C SER A 28 13.75 -18.41 -6.29
N LEU A 29 12.94 -19.47 -6.28
CA LEU A 29 11.49 -19.36 -6.12
C LEU A 29 11.11 -18.84 -4.73
N GLY A 30 11.81 -19.31 -3.68
CA GLY A 30 11.62 -18.81 -2.32
C GLY A 30 12.04 -17.35 -2.14
N LEU A 31 13.13 -16.93 -2.79
CA LEU A 31 13.54 -15.52 -2.80
C LEU A 31 12.56 -14.66 -3.59
N ALA A 32 12.07 -15.13 -4.74
CA ALA A 32 11.10 -14.41 -5.56
C ALA A 32 9.78 -14.18 -4.82
N SER A 33 9.26 -15.20 -4.13
CA SER A 33 8.02 -15.06 -3.34
C SER A 33 8.20 -14.07 -2.18
N CYS A 34 9.34 -14.12 -1.49
CA CYS A 34 9.68 -13.16 -0.44
C CYS A 34 9.73 -11.73 -0.98
N PHE A 35 10.36 -11.50 -2.14
CA PHE A 35 10.42 -10.18 -2.76
C PHE A 35 9.05 -9.65 -3.20
N ILE A 36 8.18 -10.50 -3.74
CA ILE A 36 6.82 -10.09 -4.12
C ILE A 36 6.05 -9.58 -2.89
N ILE A 37 6.11 -10.33 -1.78
CA ILE A 37 5.45 -9.94 -0.53
C ILE A 37 6.08 -8.66 0.03
N MET A 38 7.41 -8.55 0.03
CA MET A 38 8.12 -7.37 0.50
C MET A 38 7.77 -6.12 -0.31
N LEU A 39 7.70 -6.23 -1.64
CA LEU A 39 7.30 -5.13 -2.52
C LEU A 39 5.86 -4.70 -2.25
N PHE A 40 4.95 -5.65 -2.04
CA PHE A 40 3.57 -5.35 -1.67
C PHE A 40 3.50 -4.57 -0.35
N VAL A 41 4.19 -5.03 0.70
CA VAL A 41 4.23 -4.34 2.01
C VAL A 41 4.85 -2.95 1.89
N LEU A 42 5.96 -2.82 1.15
CA LEU A 42 6.59 -1.52 0.91
C LEU A 42 5.66 -0.56 0.16
N ASN A 43 4.90 -1.07 -0.81
CA ASN A 43 3.92 -0.27 -1.53
C ASN A 43 2.80 0.21 -0.60
N GLU A 44 2.27 -0.68 0.24
CA GLU A 44 1.20 -0.34 1.20
C GLU A 44 1.65 0.70 2.23
N LEU A 45 2.86 0.58 2.76
CA LEU A 45 3.42 1.55 3.70
C LEU A 45 3.70 2.91 3.05
N ARG A 46 4.07 2.91 1.76
CA ARG A 46 4.34 4.14 0.99
C ARG A 46 3.07 4.84 0.51
N MET A 47 2.01 4.08 0.22
CA MET A 47 0.71 4.59 -0.25
C MET A 47 0.19 5.73 0.60
N ASP A 48 0.52 5.72 1.87
CA ASP A 48 -0.04 6.62 2.86
C ASP A 48 0.93 7.81 3.14
N SER A 49 2.14 7.78 2.56
CA SER A 49 3.26 8.72 2.86
C SER A 49 3.36 9.94 1.92
N PHE A 50 2.48 10.08 0.92
CA PHE A 50 2.50 11.22 -0.01
C PHE A 50 2.04 12.54 0.63
N GLN A 51 1.33 12.48 1.76
CA GLN A 51 0.75 13.67 2.37
C GLN A 51 1.78 14.41 3.24
N GLN A 52 2.13 15.64 2.84
CA GLN A 52 3.13 16.48 3.54
C GLN A 52 2.79 16.69 5.04
N ASN A 53 1.50 16.76 5.39
CA ASN A 53 1.02 17.00 6.75
C ASN A 53 0.41 15.75 7.42
N ARG A 54 0.89 14.54 7.07
CA ARG A 54 0.32 13.28 7.60
C ARG A 54 0.24 13.22 9.13
N LYS A 55 1.22 13.79 9.85
CA LYS A 55 1.25 13.79 11.33
C LYS A 55 0.12 14.59 11.97
N ASN A 56 -0.40 15.59 11.27
CA ASN A 56 -1.44 16.50 11.76
C ASN A 56 -2.78 16.30 11.03
N THR A 57 -2.90 15.22 10.25
CA THR A 57 -4.12 14.88 9.52
C THR A 57 -4.86 13.81 10.31
N TYR A 58 -6.09 14.10 10.71
CA TYR A 58 -6.91 13.20 11.52
C TYR A 58 -8.22 12.86 10.82
N ARG A 59 -8.72 11.64 11.07
CA ARG A 59 -10.05 11.21 10.64
C ARG A 59 -11.01 11.28 11.82
N VAL A 60 -12.14 11.93 11.61
CA VAL A 60 -13.20 12.03 12.61
C VAL A 60 -14.08 10.78 12.53
N ASN A 61 -14.25 10.09 13.65
CA ASN A 61 -15.11 8.93 13.78
C ASN A 61 -16.19 9.20 14.82
N PHE A 62 -17.39 8.71 14.56
CA PHE A 62 -18.51 8.69 15.47
C PHE A 62 -18.57 7.32 16.16
N PHE A 63 -18.60 7.32 17.50
CA PHE A 63 -18.71 6.11 18.30
C PHE A 63 -20.12 5.99 18.88
N GLU A 64 -20.79 4.88 18.58
CA GLU A 64 -22.12 4.56 19.12
C GLU A 64 -21.97 3.58 20.29
N GLY A 65 -22.06 4.10 21.52
CA GLY A 65 -21.75 3.36 22.74
C GLY A 65 -22.64 2.15 23.02
N GLU A 66 -23.88 2.15 22.55
CA GLU A 66 -24.80 1.02 22.75
C GLU A 66 -24.50 -0.17 21.83
N ARG A 67 -23.98 0.09 20.64
CA ARG A 67 -23.70 -0.94 19.64
C ARG A 67 -22.22 -1.31 19.55
N ASN A 68 -21.34 -0.63 20.30
CA ASN A 68 -19.89 -0.72 20.16
C ASN A 68 -19.42 -0.59 18.70
N THR A 69 -20.16 0.19 17.91
CA THR A 69 -19.88 0.42 16.49
C THR A 69 -19.20 1.76 16.33
N THR A 70 -18.11 1.77 15.56
CA THR A 70 -17.46 2.99 15.11
C THR A 70 -17.83 3.24 13.66
N SER A 71 -18.46 4.38 13.39
CA SER A 71 -18.78 4.84 12.04
C SER A 71 -17.90 6.03 11.69
N SER A 72 -17.36 6.05 10.46
CA SER A 72 -16.62 7.21 9.97
C SER A 72 -17.50 8.20 9.21
N ASN A 73 -18.82 8.03 9.27
CA ASN A 73 -19.77 8.93 8.64
C ASN A 73 -20.20 9.98 9.68
N VAL A 74 -19.67 11.19 9.52
CA VAL A 74 -20.11 12.38 10.27
C VAL A 74 -21.01 13.25 9.41
N SER A 75 -21.85 14.06 10.06
CA SER A 75 -22.75 14.99 9.37
C SER A 75 -21.97 15.89 8.41
N PHE A 76 -22.57 16.17 7.24
CA PHE A 76 -21.97 17.02 6.21
C PHE A 76 -21.56 18.40 6.74
N LEU A 77 -22.31 18.92 7.72
CA LEU A 77 -22.10 20.22 8.36
C LEU A 77 -21.00 20.22 9.43
N PHE A 78 -20.52 19.05 9.86
CA PHE A 78 -19.51 18.96 10.91
C PHE A 78 -18.20 19.65 10.51
N GLY A 79 -17.68 19.38 9.31
CA GLY A 79 -16.44 19.99 8.81
C GLY A 79 -16.44 21.53 8.87
N PRO A 80 -17.43 22.22 8.26
CA PRO A 80 -17.48 23.68 8.31
C PRO A 80 -17.76 24.24 9.71
N ALA A 81 -18.61 23.59 10.51
CA ALA A 81 -18.86 24.04 11.89
C ALA A 81 -17.62 23.91 12.77
N ALA A 82 -16.91 22.78 12.69
CA ALA A 82 -15.70 22.54 13.46
C ALA A 82 -14.60 23.56 13.09
N LYS A 83 -14.43 23.90 11.81
CA LYS A 83 -13.47 24.94 11.39
C LYS A 83 -13.84 26.34 11.87
N GLN A 84 -15.13 26.62 12.13
CA GLN A 84 -15.58 27.90 12.69
C GLN A 84 -15.40 27.97 14.21
N GLU A 85 -15.65 26.87 14.93
CA GLU A 85 -15.59 26.83 16.39
C GLU A 85 -14.18 26.58 16.93
N PHE A 86 -13.35 25.81 16.22
CA PHE A 86 -12.02 25.40 16.67
C PHE A 86 -10.92 26.03 15.81
N PRO A 87 -10.19 27.05 16.30
CA PRO A 87 -9.13 27.72 15.55
C PRO A 87 -7.93 26.82 15.26
N GLU A 88 -7.78 25.68 15.94
CA GLU A 88 -6.73 24.68 15.69
C GLU A 88 -6.93 23.92 14.37
N ILE A 89 -8.16 23.94 13.81
CA ILE A 89 -8.48 23.26 12.56
C ILE A 89 -8.14 24.18 11.38
N VAL A 90 -6.93 24.00 10.84
CA VAL A 90 -6.45 24.77 9.68
C VAL A 90 -7.31 24.51 8.43
N ASP A 91 -7.61 23.23 8.16
CA ASP A 91 -8.44 22.86 7.01
C ASP A 91 -9.16 21.53 7.20
N PHE A 92 -10.19 21.29 6.38
CA PHE A 92 -10.93 20.03 6.38
C PHE A 92 -11.16 19.51 4.96
N ALA A 93 -11.16 18.19 4.82
CA ALA A 93 -11.51 17.50 3.60
C ALA A 93 -12.62 16.48 3.87
N ARG A 94 -13.38 16.14 2.83
CA ARG A 94 -14.45 15.13 2.90
C ARG A 94 -14.23 14.09 1.82
N LEU A 95 -14.37 12.84 2.19
CA LEU A 95 -14.41 11.72 1.24
C LEU A 95 -15.89 11.36 1.05
N ILE A 96 -16.37 11.48 -0.17
CA ILE A 96 -17.73 11.09 -0.56
C ILE A 96 -17.56 9.98 -1.58
N ASP A 97 -18.10 8.81 -1.27
CA ASP A 97 -18.30 7.77 -2.29
C ASP A 97 -19.49 8.20 -3.16
N LEU A 98 -19.18 8.70 -4.34
CA LEU A 98 -20.16 9.17 -5.31
C LEU A 98 -20.75 8.03 -6.15
N GLY A 99 -20.36 6.77 -5.90
CA GLY A 99 -20.81 5.60 -6.66
C GLY A 99 -20.40 5.66 -8.14
N LYS A 100 -21.18 5.02 -9.01
CA LYS A 100 -20.96 5.04 -10.45
C LYS A 100 -21.36 6.39 -11.05
N ILE A 101 -20.44 7.34 -11.04
CA ILE A 101 -20.62 8.60 -11.77
C ILE A 101 -20.34 8.34 -13.24
N LYS A 102 -21.30 8.68 -14.12
CA LYS A 102 -21.00 8.78 -15.54
C LYS A 102 -20.27 10.09 -15.81
N ILE A 103 -19.01 10.01 -16.19
CA ILE A 103 -18.20 11.20 -16.48
C ILE A 103 -18.39 11.54 -17.95
N LYS A 104 -18.91 12.73 -18.24
CA LYS A 104 -19.06 13.22 -19.61
C LYS A 104 -17.83 14.06 -19.99
N THR A 105 -17.05 13.57 -20.95
CA THR A 105 -15.99 14.36 -21.59
C THR A 105 -16.39 14.64 -23.03
N GLY A 106 -16.72 15.91 -23.33
CA GLY A 106 -17.24 16.30 -24.63
C GLY A 106 -18.63 15.70 -24.90
N GLN A 107 -18.76 14.89 -25.97
CA GLN A 107 -20.01 14.21 -26.32
C GLN A 107 -20.09 12.74 -25.85
N ARG A 108 -19.05 12.20 -25.21
CA ARG A 108 -19.03 10.79 -24.75
C ARG A 108 -19.18 10.70 -23.23
N PHE A 109 -20.00 9.74 -22.81
CA PHE A 109 -20.19 9.37 -21.41
C PHE A 109 -19.41 8.09 -21.13
N TYR A 110 -18.63 8.09 -20.05
CA TYR A 110 -17.88 6.94 -19.52
C TYR A 110 -18.50 6.48 -18.21
#